data_AF-A0A5R1NJ19-F1
#
_entry.id   AF-A0A5R1NJ19-F1
#
_cell.length_a   1.000
_cell.length_b   1.000
_cell.length_c   1.000
_cell.angle_alpha   90.00
_cell.angle_beta   90.00
_cell.angle_gamma   90.00
#
_symmetry.space_group_name_H-M   'P 1'
#
loop_
_entity.id
_entity.type
_entity.pdbx_description
1 polymer ?
#
loop_
_entity_poly.entity_id
_entity_poly.type
_entity_poly.pdbx_seq_one_letter_code
_entity_poly.pdbx_strand_id
1 'polypeptide(L)'
;MLSPQLPHKRFLVVSNLLRQHHIEEACNRPNVIRFAGAVHDHDAGETHGHGILQLRGPRTGETVGGYFPVSVIVKPFIGRKGDTHSFARGVRYLTHEHTNQQSLGKYRYPDSQIFASEGYDWRADIDALVALEGQTWQPSLRQIKLDVMHGKLTTFEVRERYPNVYVSHRAELNKLAEDNREYQMHLRALVQMRDRAAEVDAGS
;
A
#
# COMPACT_ATOMS: atom_id res chain seq x y z
N MET A 1 -25.05 -16.41 18.75
CA MET A 1 -23.90 -16.30 19.67
C MET A 1 -22.67 -15.95 18.84
N LEU A 2 -22.07 -14.79 19.05
CA LEU A 2 -20.81 -14.42 18.40
C LEU A 2 -19.69 -15.28 19.02
N SER A 3 -18.93 -16.01 18.19
CA SER A 3 -17.78 -16.79 18.65
C SER A 3 -16.83 -15.89 19.44
N PRO A 4 -16.32 -16.33 20.61
CA PRO A 4 -15.36 -15.55 21.37
C PRO A 4 -14.13 -15.27 20.51
N GLN A 5 -13.79 -13.98 20.34
CA GLN A 5 -12.61 -13.60 19.57
C GLN A 5 -11.36 -14.19 20.24
N LEU A 6 -10.58 -14.97 19.48
CA LEU A 6 -9.37 -15.59 19.97
C LEU A 6 -8.37 -14.52 20.45
N PRO A 7 -7.53 -14.82 21.46
CA PRO A 7 -6.50 -13.88 21.90
C PRO A 7 -5.45 -13.61 20.81
N HIS A 8 -5.12 -12.34 20.58
CA HIS A 8 -4.14 -11.88 19.59
C HIS A 8 -3.11 -10.93 20.19
N LYS A 9 -1.96 -10.78 19.52
CA LYS A 9 -0.89 -9.87 19.95
C LYS A 9 -0.87 -8.53 19.19
N ARG A 10 -1.60 -8.40 18.09
CA ARG A 10 -1.55 -7.23 17.20
C ARG A 10 -2.96 -6.76 16.90
N PHE A 11 -3.18 -5.46 17.04
CA PHE A 11 -4.50 -4.85 16.91
C PHE A 11 -4.43 -3.56 16.12
N LEU A 12 -5.44 -3.36 15.29
CA LEU A 12 -5.87 -2.08 14.77
C LEU A 12 -7.01 -1.59 15.66
N VAL A 13 -6.94 -0.35 16.09
CA VAL A 13 -8.03 0.35 16.76
C VAL A 13 -8.44 1.56 15.95
N VAL A 14 -9.73 1.81 15.86
CA VAL A 14 -10.28 2.97 15.13
C VAL A 14 -11.51 3.53 15.83
N SER A 15 -11.63 4.86 15.86
CA SER A 15 -12.87 5.55 16.27
C SER A 15 -12.85 7.01 15.83
N ASN A 16 -14.03 7.55 15.56
CA ASN A 16 -14.22 8.98 15.24
C ASN A 16 -13.94 9.88 16.46
N LEU A 17 -13.90 9.31 17.67
CA LEU A 17 -13.54 9.99 18.91
C LEU A 17 -12.05 9.83 19.27
N LEU A 18 -11.35 8.92 18.60
CA LEU A 18 -9.96 8.63 18.92
C LEU A 18 -9.05 9.76 18.42
N ARG A 19 -8.11 10.18 19.27
CA ARG A 19 -7.15 11.26 19.01
C ARG A 19 -5.77 10.80 19.48
N GLN A 20 -4.73 11.56 19.12
CA GLN A 20 -3.35 11.22 19.45
C GLN A 20 -3.16 10.92 20.94
N HIS A 21 -3.53 11.85 21.83
CA HIS A 21 -3.35 11.67 23.28
C HIS A 21 -4.08 10.44 23.83
N HIS A 22 -5.28 10.11 23.32
CA HIS A 22 -6.00 8.89 23.70
C HIS A 22 -5.20 7.62 23.36
N ILE A 23 -4.52 7.61 22.20
CA ILE A 23 -3.71 6.46 21.76
C ILE A 23 -2.44 6.36 22.57
N GLU A 24 -1.75 7.47 22.79
CA GLU A 24 -0.51 7.52 23.59
C GLU A 24 -0.77 7.08 25.03
N GLU A 25 -1.84 7.57 25.67
CA GLU A 25 -2.26 7.16 27.00
C GLU A 25 -2.67 5.67 27.04
N ALA A 26 -3.47 5.23 26.06
CA ALA A 26 -3.88 3.82 25.94
C ALA A 26 -2.66 2.88 25.74
N CYS A 27 -1.62 3.34 25.07
CA CYS A 27 -0.45 2.55 24.73
C CYS A 27 0.71 2.69 25.72
N ASN A 28 0.66 3.65 26.65
CA ASN A 28 1.60 3.77 27.76
C ASN A 28 1.36 2.70 28.85
N ARG A 29 1.51 1.42 28.46
CA ARG A 29 1.30 0.26 29.32
C ARG A 29 2.46 -0.72 29.21
N PRO A 30 2.90 -1.38 30.30
CA PRO A 30 4.04 -2.32 30.28
C PRO A 30 3.90 -3.51 29.32
N ASN A 31 2.66 -3.87 28.96
CA ASN A 31 2.36 -4.98 28.06
C ASN A 31 2.33 -4.58 26.58
N VAL A 32 2.42 -3.29 26.25
CA VAL A 32 2.55 -2.79 24.88
C VAL A 32 4.04 -2.74 24.53
N ILE A 33 4.43 -3.44 23.47
CA ILE A 33 5.83 -3.48 22.99
C ILE A 33 6.12 -2.23 22.15
N ARG A 34 5.19 -1.90 21.25
CA ARG A 34 5.31 -0.78 20.32
C ARG A 34 3.93 -0.41 19.77
N PHE A 35 3.79 0.84 19.37
CA PHE A 35 2.60 1.32 18.66
C PHE A 35 2.97 2.39 17.63
N ALA A 36 2.06 2.60 16.69
CA ALA A 36 2.02 3.77 15.83
C ALA A 36 0.56 4.22 15.64
N GLY A 37 0.33 5.50 15.41
CA GLY A 37 -1.00 6.04 15.20
C GLY A 37 -0.98 7.27 14.30
N ALA A 38 -2.19 7.62 13.85
CA ALA A 38 -2.46 8.83 13.06
C ALA A 38 -3.89 9.29 13.32
N VAL A 39 -4.13 10.59 13.13
CA VAL A 39 -5.49 11.15 13.06
C VAL A 39 -5.77 11.46 11.60
N HIS A 40 -6.77 10.79 11.02
CA HIS A 40 -7.19 10.97 9.65
C HIS A 40 -8.32 12.01 9.59
N ASP A 41 -8.05 13.18 9.04
CA ASP A 41 -8.96 14.31 8.90
C ASP A 41 -9.25 14.72 7.43
N HIS A 42 -8.57 14.08 6.47
CA HIS A 42 -8.71 14.30 5.03
C HIS A 42 -9.42 13.14 4.30
N ASP A 43 -9.89 12.13 5.02
CA ASP A 43 -10.69 11.05 4.46
C ASP A 43 -12.09 11.56 4.08
N ALA A 44 -12.79 10.88 3.17
CA ALA A 44 -14.14 11.27 2.72
C ALA A 44 -15.24 11.20 3.80
N GLY A 45 -14.89 10.93 5.05
CA GLY A 45 -15.78 10.80 6.21
C GLY A 45 -15.35 11.68 7.38
N GLU A 46 -15.89 11.39 8.57
CA GLU A 46 -15.54 12.13 9.78
C GLU A 46 -14.07 11.92 10.18
N THR A 47 -13.50 12.92 10.85
CA THR A 47 -12.18 12.80 11.46
C THR A 47 -12.14 11.63 12.44
N HIS A 48 -11.16 10.75 12.28
CA HIS A 48 -11.04 9.55 13.09
C HIS A 48 -9.58 9.18 13.36
N GLY A 49 -9.32 8.62 14.53
CA GLY A 49 -7.99 8.15 14.91
C GLY A 49 -7.81 6.67 14.55
N HIS A 50 -6.63 6.32 14.09
CA HIS A 50 -6.16 4.93 13.94
C HIS A 50 -4.99 4.68 14.88
N GLY A 51 -4.99 3.52 15.54
CA GLY A 51 -3.87 3.03 16.33
C GLY A 51 -3.51 1.60 15.94
N ILE A 52 -2.22 1.35 15.76
CA ILE A 52 -1.65 0.02 15.48
C ILE A 52 -0.77 -0.34 16.67
N LEU A 53 -1.11 -1.37 17.42
CA LEU A 53 -0.36 -1.75 18.62
C LEU A 53 0.02 -3.23 18.63
N GLN A 54 1.21 -3.52 19.18
CA GLN A 54 1.71 -4.86 19.41
C GLN A 54 1.92 -5.11 20.90
N LEU A 55 1.34 -6.20 21.41
CA LEU A 55 1.40 -6.61 22.80
C LEU A 55 2.43 -7.72 23.03
N ARG A 56 2.96 -7.78 24.26
CA ARG A 56 3.86 -8.83 24.75
C ARG A 56 3.17 -10.20 24.79
N GLY A 57 1.98 -10.23 25.36
CA GLY A 57 1.12 -11.41 25.46
C GLY A 57 -0.18 -11.24 24.68
N PRO A 58 -0.83 -12.33 24.27
CA PRO A 58 -2.09 -12.26 23.54
C PRO A 58 -3.23 -11.78 24.45
N ARG A 59 -4.13 -10.94 23.93
CA ARG A 59 -5.32 -10.38 24.60
C ARG A 59 -6.56 -10.50 23.71
N THR A 60 -7.76 -10.35 24.26
CA THR A 60 -8.98 -10.25 23.45
C THR A 60 -9.17 -8.81 22.96
N GLY A 61 -9.98 -8.63 21.92
CA GLY A 61 -10.35 -7.30 21.45
C GLY A 61 -11.04 -6.47 22.54
N GLU A 62 -11.85 -7.10 23.39
CA GLU A 62 -12.51 -6.47 24.54
C GLU A 62 -11.50 -5.92 25.55
N THR A 63 -10.50 -6.72 25.94
CA THR A 63 -9.45 -6.26 26.88
C THR A 63 -8.69 -5.07 26.31
N VAL A 64 -8.37 -5.09 25.01
CA VAL A 64 -7.67 -3.98 24.35
C VAL A 64 -8.58 -2.75 24.22
N GLY A 65 -9.88 -2.94 23.97
CA GLY A 65 -10.86 -1.86 23.91
C GLY A 65 -10.93 -1.10 25.23
N GLY A 66 -10.86 -1.81 26.36
CA GLY A 66 -10.79 -1.22 27.70
C GLY A 66 -9.51 -0.44 28.01
N TYR A 67 -8.52 -0.38 27.10
CA TYR A 67 -7.36 0.50 27.26
C TYR A 67 -7.66 1.95 26.91
N PHE A 68 -8.70 2.18 26.12
CA PHE A 68 -9.03 3.48 25.56
C PHE A 68 -10.11 4.17 26.40
N PRO A 69 -9.98 5.49 26.63
CA PRO A 69 -10.99 6.25 27.37
C PRO A 69 -12.26 6.52 26.54
N VAL A 70 -12.23 6.21 25.25
CA VAL A 70 -13.36 6.38 24.31
C VAL A 70 -13.74 5.04 23.70
N SER A 71 -14.98 4.95 23.21
CA SER A 71 -15.44 3.76 22.48
C SER A 71 -14.61 3.59 21.20
N VAL A 72 -14.04 2.39 21.03
CA VAL A 72 -13.19 2.02 19.89
C VAL A 72 -13.63 0.72 19.25
N ILE A 73 -13.49 0.65 17.93
CA ILE A 73 -13.55 -0.61 17.21
C ILE A 73 -12.16 -1.23 17.25
N VAL A 74 -12.07 -2.43 17.83
CA VAL A 74 -10.83 -3.20 17.92
C VAL A 74 -10.86 -4.35 16.92
N LYS A 75 -9.90 -4.37 16.00
CA LYS A 75 -9.72 -5.45 15.02
C LYS A 75 -8.38 -6.13 15.24
N PRO A 76 -8.35 -7.41 15.60
CA PRO A 76 -7.10 -8.15 15.55
C PRO A 76 -6.66 -8.28 14.09
N PHE A 77 -5.35 -8.24 13.85
CA PHE A 77 -4.81 -8.62 12.55
C PHE A 77 -3.69 -9.64 12.72
N ILE A 78 -3.79 -10.70 11.92
CA ILE A 78 -2.89 -11.86 11.98
C ILE A 78 -2.11 -11.86 10.68
N GLY A 79 -0.79 -11.70 10.77
CA GLY A 79 0.10 -12.05 9.67
C GLY A 79 0.11 -13.55 9.43
N ARG A 80 0.54 -13.99 8.25
CA ARG A 80 0.79 -15.42 8.02
C ARG A 80 1.81 -15.94 9.05
N LYS A 81 1.78 -17.24 9.36
CA LYS A 81 2.80 -17.83 10.24
C LYS A 81 4.20 -17.54 9.67
N GLY A 82 5.07 -16.92 10.47
CA GLY A 82 6.40 -16.47 10.03
C GLY A 82 6.46 -15.06 9.40
N ASP A 83 5.33 -14.36 9.29
CA ASP A 83 5.26 -13.01 8.73
C ASP A 83 5.71 -11.95 9.76
N THR A 84 6.97 -11.56 9.64
CA THR A 84 7.60 -10.50 10.44
C THR A 84 7.09 -9.11 10.07
N HIS A 85 6.57 -8.91 8.86
CA HIS A 85 6.17 -7.60 8.32
C HIS A 85 4.68 -7.28 8.48
N SER A 86 3.89 -8.18 9.07
CA SER A 86 2.45 -7.95 9.23
C SER A 86 2.15 -6.69 10.05
N PHE A 87 3.01 -6.33 11.01
CA PHE A 87 2.88 -5.11 11.79
C PHE A 87 3.14 -3.87 10.91
N ALA A 88 4.24 -3.87 10.15
CA ALA A 88 4.57 -2.80 9.21
C ALA A 88 3.46 -2.56 8.18
N ARG A 89 2.75 -3.60 7.70
CA ARG A 89 1.58 -3.44 6.83
C ARG A 89 0.44 -2.67 7.50
N GLY A 90 0.20 -2.92 8.80
CA GLY A 90 -0.77 -2.17 9.60
C GLY A 90 -0.34 -0.71 9.75
N VAL A 91 0.94 -0.45 10.05
CA VAL A 91 1.47 0.90 10.18
C VAL A 91 1.43 1.67 8.86
N ARG A 92 1.79 1.03 7.73
CA ARG A 92 1.73 1.63 6.40
C ARG A 92 0.32 2.07 5.99
N TYR A 93 -0.71 1.46 6.57
CA TYR A 93 -2.08 1.88 6.33
C TYR A 93 -2.33 3.32 6.84
N LEU A 94 -1.63 3.77 7.87
CA LEU A 94 -1.79 5.10 8.47
C LEU A 94 -1.44 6.24 7.50
N THR A 95 -0.51 6.04 6.57
CA THR A 95 -0.16 7.06 5.56
C THR A 95 -0.97 6.93 4.28
N HIS A 96 -1.72 5.84 4.11
CA HIS A 96 -2.33 5.43 2.84
C HIS A 96 -1.35 5.39 1.64
N GLU A 97 -0.04 5.23 1.86
CA GLU A 97 0.94 5.37 0.77
C GLU A 97 0.99 4.18 -0.18
N HIS A 98 0.51 3.02 0.26
CA HIS A 98 0.53 1.83 -0.59
C HIS A 98 -0.36 2.01 -1.82
N THR A 99 0.07 1.46 -2.96
CA THR A 99 -0.59 1.63 -4.27
C THR A 99 -2.07 1.25 -4.26
N ASN A 100 -2.46 0.24 -3.49
CA ASN A 100 -3.86 -0.16 -3.35
C ASN A 100 -4.75 0.91 -2.67
N GLN A 101 -4.21 1.74 -1.79
CA GLN A 101 -4.96 2.82 -1.14
C GLN A 101 -5.03 4.02 -2.08
N GLN A 102 -3.92 4.31 -2.76
CA GLN A 102 -3.87 5.36 -3.78
C GLN A 102 -4.80 5.08 -4.95
N SER A 103 -4.91 3.83 -5.41
CA SER A 103 -5.86 3.45 -6.47
C SER A 103 -7.33 3.61 -6.05
N LEU A 104 -7.62 3.67 -4.75
CA LEU A 104 -8.95 3.96 -4.21
C LEU A 104 -9.19 5.48 -4.05
N GLY A 105 -8.25 6.33 -4.47
CA GLY A 105 -8.35 7.79 -4.36
C GLY A 105 -8.18 8.33 -2.94
N LYS A 106 -7.60 7.55 -2.02
CA LYS A 106 -7.40 7.99 -0.64
C LYS A 106 -6.30 9.03 -0.52
N TYR A 107 -6.51 10.01 0.36
CA TYR A 107 -5.50 11.00 0.70
C TYR A 107 -4.25 10.34 1.29
N ARG A 108 -3.06 10.70 0.77
CA ARG A 108 -1.77 10.26 1.31
C ARG A 108 -1.35 11.20 2.43
N TYR A 109 -1.38 10.72 3.66
CA TYR A 109 -0.93 11.49 4.80
C TYR A 109 0.60 11.60 4.83
N PRO A 110 1.16 12.77 5.18
CA PRO A 110 2.60 12.94 5.31
C PRO A 110 3.12 12.23 6.57
N ASP A 111 4.38 11.79 6.52
CA ASP A 111 5.04 11.06 7.61
C ASP A 111 5.05 11.82 8.94
N SER A 112 5.06 13.16 8.88
CA SER A 112 5.00 14.04 10.05
C SER A 112 3.69 13.94 10.86
N GLN A 113 2.65 13.29 10.30
CA GLN A 113 1.39 13.04 11.01
C GLN A 113 1.34 11.67 11.69
N ILE A 114 2.37 10.84 11.51
CA ILE A 114 2.49 9.58 12.22
C ILE A 114 3.24 9.80 13.52
N PHE A 115 2.65 9.34 14.63
CA PHE A 115 3.30 9.28 15.94
C PHE A 115 3.47 7.82 16.35
N ALA A 116 4.54 7.52 17.10
CA ALA A 116 4.91 6.17 17.46
C ALA A 116 5.51 6.09 18.87
N SER A 117 5.54 4.88 19.43
CA SER A 117 6.23 4.61 20.70
C SER A 117 7.71 4.97 20.61
N GLU A 118 8.27 5.43 21.74
CA GLU A 118 9.70 5.73 21.86
C GLU A 118 10.58 4.54 21.40
N GLY A 119 11.64 4.85 20.66
CA GLY A 119 12.58 3.85 20.12
C GLY A 119 12.04 3.01 18.96
N TYR A 120 10.79 3.22 18.51
CA TYR A 120 10.26 2.53 17.34
C TYR A 120 10.41 3.39 16.06
N ASP A 121 11.39 3.02 15.22
CA ASP A 121 11.51 3.56 13.86
C ASP A 121 10.51 2.86 12.93
N TRP A 122 9.30 3.41 12.91
CA TRP A 122 8.21 2.90 12.08
C TRP A 122 8.47 3.06 10.58
N ARG A 123 9.30 4.04 10.19
CA ARG A 123 9.57 4.33 8.79
C ARG A 123 10.48 3.26 8.19
N ALA A 124 11.56 2.93 8.88
CA ALA A 124 12.47 1.86 8.48
C ALA A 124 11.77 0.50 8.33
N ASP A 125 10.80 0.18 9.21
CA ASP A 125 9.98 -1.04 9.12
C ASP A 125 9.17 -1.11 7.81
N ILE A 126 8.67 0.04 7.35
CA ILE A 126 7.91 0.15 6.10
C ILE A 126 8.84 0.12 4.88
N ASP A 127 9.98 0.79 4.94
CA ASP A 127 10.96 0.74 3.85
C ASP A 127 11.47 -0.69 3.63
N ALA A 128 11.71 -1.44 4.72
CA ALA A 128 12.06 -2.86 4.65
C ALA A 128 10.93 -3.70 4.03
N LEU A 129 9.66 -3.40 4.35
CA LEU A 129 8.50 -4.04 3.73
C LEU A 129 8.41 -3.72 2.24
N VAL A 130 8.62 -2.46 1.84
CA VAL A 130 8.59 -2.03 0.44
C VAL A 130 9.73 -2.67 -0.35
N ALA A 131 10.93 -2.77 0.23
CA ALA A 131 12.05 -3.48 -0.38
C ALA A 131 11.73 -4.96 -0.58
N LEU A 132 11.14 -5.63 0.43
CA LEU A 132 10.70 -7.01 0.33
C LEU A 132 9.62 -7.19 -0.75
N GLU A 133 8.63 -6.30 -0.79
CA GLU A 133 7.58 -6.32 -1.81
C GLU A 133 8.19 -6.09 -3.20
N GLY A 134 9.14 -5.17 -3.36
CA GLY A 134 9.87 -4.98 -4.62
C GLY A 134 10.64 -6.22 -5.06
N GLN A 135 11.16 -7.02 -4.12
CA GLN A 135 11.84 -8.29 -4.40
C GLN A 135 10.88 -9.46 -4.67
N THR A 136 9.68 -9.45 -4.10
CA THR A 136 8.71 -10.56 -4.17
C THR A 136 7.53 -10.28 -5.08
N TRP A 137 7.39 -9.07 -5.61
CA TRP A 137 6.31 -8.67 -6.49
C TRP A 137 6.40 -9.45 -7.81
N GLN A 138 5.40 -10.29 -8.01
CA GLN A 138 5.14 -10.97 -9.27
C GLN A 138 3.91 -10.30 -9.87
N PRO A 139 4.04 -9.55 -10.98
CA PRO A 139 2.88 -8.97 -11.65
C PRO A 139 1.92 -10.09 -12.06
N SER A 140 0.63 -9.81 -11.95
CA SER A 140 -0.37 -10.70 -12.56
C SER A 140 -0.12 -10.82 -14.07
N LEU A 141 -0.53 -11.92 -14.69
CA LEU A 141 -0.48 -12.08 -16.15
C LEU A 141 -1.11 -10.89 -16.89
N ARG A 142 -2.24 -10.38 -16.37
CA ARG A 142 -2.92 -9.20 -16.92
C ARG A 142 -2.02 -7.97 -16.88
N GLN A 143 -1.32 -7.74 -15.76
CA GLN A 143 -0.41 -6.60 -15.63
C GLN A 143 0.77 -6.73 -16.58
N ILE A 144 1.39 -7.91 -16.69
CA ILE A 144 2.48 -8.18 -17.65
C ILE A 144 2.04 -7.83 -19.07
N LYS A 145 0.85 -8.27 -19.48
CA LYS A 145 0.30 -7.99 -20.82
C LYS A 145 0.08 -6.49 -21.05
N LEU A 146 -0.50 -5.79 -20.06
CA LEU A 146 -0.69 -4.33 -20.14
C LEU A 146 0.64 -3.60 -20.25
N ASP A 147 1.64 -4.01 -19.48
CA ASP A 147 2.97 -3.38 -19.51
C ASP A 147 3.67 -3.61 -20.86
N VAL A 148 3.49 -4.78 -21.49
CA VAL A 148 3.95 -5.03 -22.88
C VAL A 148 3.19 -4.18 -23.89
N MET A 149 1.85 -4.13 -23.79
CA MET A 149 0.99 -3.33 -24.67
C MET A 149 1.31 -1.83 -24.61
N HIS A 150 1.78 -1.33 -23.47
CA HIS A 150 2.18 0.07 -23.30
C HIS A 150 3.69 0.31 -23.46
N GLY A 151 4.47 -0.71 -23.84
CA GLY A 151 5.91 -0.60 -24.04
C GLY A 151 6.73 -0.38 -22.75
N LYS A 152 6.13 -0.58 -21.57
CA LYS A 152 6.82 -0.50 -20.26
C LYS A 152 7.64 -1.76 -19.98
N LEU A 153 7.34 -2.86 -20.65
CA LEU A 153 8.06 -4.11 -20.55
C LEU A 153 8.22 -4.71 -21.95
N THR A 154 9.43 -5.14 -22.29
CA THR A 154 9.67 -5.84 -23.56
C THR A 154 9.38 -7.33 -23.43
N THR A 155 9.07 -8.00 -24.55
CA THR A 155 8.91 -9.47 -24.54
C THR A 155 10.20 -10.18 -24.15
N PHE A 156 11.35 -9.56 -24.38
CA PHE A 156 12.66 -10.03 -23.89
C PHE A 156 12.74 -9.96 -22.36
N GLU A 157 12.36 -8.84 -21.75
CA GLU A 157 12.33 -8.73 -20.29
C GLU A 157 11.31 -9.68 -19.65
N VAL A 158 10.17 -9.93 -20.30
CA VAL A 158 9.22 -10.97 -19.84
C VAL A 158 9.87 -12.35 -19.86
N ARG A 159 10.65 -12.68 -20.90
CA ARG A 159 11.39 -13.96 -20.97
C ARG A 159 12.36 -14.11 -19.81
N GLU A 160 13.14 -13.08 -19.52
CA GLU A 160 14.19 -13.13 -18.48
C GLU A 160 13.59 -13.15 -17.06
N ARG A 161 12.54 -12.36 -16.82
CA ARG A 161 11.98 -12.18 -15.46
C ARG A 161 10.83 -13.13 -15.15
N TYR A 162 10.06 -13.56 -16.16
CA TYR A 162 8.85 -14.37 -16.03
C TYR A 162 8.81 -15.51 -17.09
N PRO A 163 9.79 -16.43 -17.11
CA PRO A 163 9.96 -17.41 -18.18
C PRO A 163 8.72 -18.30 -18.40
N ASN A 164 8.02 -18.68 -17.34
CA ASN A 164 6.79 -19.46 -17.44
C ASN A 164 5.67 -18.69 -18.17
N VAL A 165 5.52 -17.40 -17.87
CA VAL A 165 4.55 -16.53 -18.56
C VAL A 165 4.93 -16.37 -20.02
N TYR A 166 6.21 -16.15 -20.30
CA TYR A 166 6.70 -16.04 -21.68
C TYR A 166 6.39 -17.29 -22.49
N VAL A 167 6.72 -18.49 -21.97
CA VAL A 167 6.48 -19.76 -22.67
C VAL A 167 4.99 -19.98 -22.91
N SER A 168 4.13 -19.76 -21.90
CA SER A 168 2.70 -20.01 -22.01
C SER A 168 1.93 -18.97 -22.84
N HIS A 169 2.44 -17.75 -22.98
CA HIS A 169 1.71 -16.63 -23.61
C HIS A 169 2.49 -15.90 -24.71
N ARG A 170 3.55 -16.52 -25.26
CA ARG A 170 4.46 -15.91 -26.24
C ARG A 170 3.76 -15.20 -27.40
N ALA A 171 2.78 -15.87 -28.02
CA ALA A 171 2.10 -15.35 -29.21
C ALA A 171 1.34 -14.05 -28.91
N GLU A 172 0.61 -14.03 -27.80
CA GLU A 172 -0.17 -12.86 -27.37
C GLU A 172 0.74 -11.70 -26.96
N LEU A 173 1.82 -11.99 -26.22
CA LEU A 173 2.81 -10.97 -25.83
C LEU A 173 3.50 -10.34 -27.05
N ASN A 174 3.85 -11.15 -28.05
CA ASN A 174 4.45 -10.63 -29.29
C ASN A 174 3.46 -9.76 -30.07
N LYS A 175 2.18 -10.14 -30.09
CA LYS A 175 1.15 -9.33 -30.76
C LYS A 175 0.97 -7.98 -30.08
N LEU A 176 0.88 -7.95 -28.75
CA LEU A 176 0.80 -6.70 -27.99
C LEU A 176 2.03 -5.79 -28.20
N ALA A 177 3.22 -6.38 -28.30
CA ALA A 177 4.44 -5.63 -28.60
C ALA A 177 4.47 -5.08 -30.04
N GLU A 178 3.88 -5.80 -31.00
CA GLU A 178 3.69 -5.33 -32.37
C GLU A 178 2.68 -4.17 -32.42
N ASP A 179 1.53 -4.32 -31.79
CA ASP A 179 0.49 -3.29 -31.73
C ASP A 179 1.03 -1.99 -31.11
N ASN A 180 1.83 -2.09 -30.03
CA ASN A 180 2.50 -0.93 -29.46
C ASN A 180 3.49 -0.27 -30.43
N ARG A 181 4.26 -1.06 -31.21
CA ARG A 181 5.20 -0.50 -32.20
C ARG A 181 4.45 0.25 -33.29
N GLU A 182 3.35 -0.30 -33.80
CA GLU A 182 2.50 0.37 -34.78
C GLU A 182 1.92 1.68 -34.23
N TYR A 183 1.41 1.65 -32.99
CA TYR A 183 0.89 2.84 -32.31
C TYR A 183 1.96 3.92 -32.16
N GLN A 184 3.18 3.56 -31.73
CA GLN A 184 4.29 4.51 -31.59
C GLN A 184 4.74 5.08 -32.95
N MET A 185 4.72 4.27 -34.03
CA MET A 185 4.98 4.77 -35.38
C MET A 185 3.93 5.80 -35.81
N HIS A 186 2.66 5.52 -35.55
CA HIS A 186 1.57 6.44 -35.85
C HIS A 186 1.70 7.76 -35.08
N LEU A 187 1.97 7.71 -33.78
CA LEU A 187 2.21 8.90 -32.96
C LEU A 187 3.36 9.75 -33.49
N ARG A 188 4.48 9.12 -33.88
CA ARG A 188 5.63 9.84 -34.46
C ARG A 188 5.26 10.52 -35.78
N ALA A 189 4.48 9.85 -36.63
CA ALA A 189 4.02 10.44 -37.89
C ALA A 189 3.13 11.66 -37.64
N LEU A 190 2.22 11.60 -36.66
CA LEU A 190 1.36 12.73 -36.27
C LEU A 190 2.17 13.92 -35.75
N VAL A 191 3.18 13.66 -34.90
CA VAL A 191 4.07 14.72 -34.39
C VAL A 191 4.83 15.38 -35.55
N GLN A 192 5.38 14.61 -36.48
CA GLN A 192 6.08 15.14 -37.65
C GLN A 192 5.17 15.98 -38.57
N MET A 193 3.91 15.57 -38.74
CA MET A 193 2.93 16.34 -39.52
C MET A 193 2.60 17.67 -38.83
N ARG A 194 2.39 17.66 -37.51
CA ARG A 194 2.15 18.87 -36.72
C ARG A 194 3.32 19.84 -36.81
N ASP A 195 4.55 19.34 -36.63
CA ASP A 195 5.74 20.19 -36.60
C ASP A 195 6.00 20.82 -37.98
N ARG A 196 5.77 20.08 -39.08
CA ARG A 196 5.79 20.63 -40.44
C ARG A 196 4.74 21.71 -40.69
N ALA A 197 3.53 21.53 -40.16
CA ALA A 197 2.48 22.55 -40.30
C ALA A 197 2.85 23.86 -39.57
N ALA A 198 3.45 23.75 -38.37
CA ALA A 198 3.92 24.90 -37.61
C ALA A 198 5.09 25.64 -38.29
N GLU A 199 5.98 24.94 -38.98
CA GLU A 199 7.08 25.55 -39.76
C GLU A 199 6.57 26.35 -40.97
N VAL A 200 5.50 25.89 -41.62
CA VAL A 200 4.86 26.61 -42.75
C VAL A 200 4.17 27.89 -42.26
N ASP A 201 3.49 27.83 -41.10
CA ASP A 201 2.81 28.98 -40.51
C ASP A 201 3.80 30.04 -39.95
N ALA A 202 4.99 29.63 -39.51
CA ALA A 202 6.02 30.55 -39.01
C ALA A 202 6.88 31.21 -40.12
N GLY A 203 6.83 30.68 -41.34
CA GLY A 203 7.54 31.19 -42.52
C GLY A 203 6.69 32.05 -43.47
N SER A 204 5.42 32.29 -43.12
CA SER A 204 4.44 33.12 -43.87
C SER A 204 4.20 34.45 -43.17
#